data_AF-A0A849QAJ8-F1
#
_entry.id   AF-A0A849QAJ8-F1
#
_cell.length_a   1.000
_cell.length_b   1.000
_cell.length_c   1.000
_cell.angle_alpha   90.00
_cell.angle_beta   90.00
_cell.angle_gamma   90.00
#
_symmetry.space_group_name_H-M   'P 1'
#
loop_
_entity.id
_entity.type
_entity.pdbx_description
1 polymer ?
#
loop_
_entity_poly.entity_id
_entity_poly.type
_entity_poly.pdbx_seq_one_letter_code
_entity_poly.pdbx_strand_id
1 'polypeptide(L)'
;MAEFQTKNITYFLKTGVSNTDKAISLAVDRVAEGDITKVVVATSSGDTGLKVFEAFKDTNVSVVPVVLNAGSKYSLPDGEWTKNKKKYDRLGLKYVQGIHTFSGIERAVKSRWNTAGPALLIGDALKLSCEGFKVCVEITVMACDSGFVSPDDKVLVLSGTGRGSDTVLVVKPAYSSSFFDLAIQEIVCKPMTDGIKHDAR
;
A
#
# COMPACT_ATOMS: atom_id res chain seq x y z
N MET A 1 10.14 26.13 18.33
CA MET A 1 9.52 25.11 17.44
C MET A 1 8.53 24.32 18.29
N ALA A 2 7.45 23.79 17.72
CA ALA A 2 6.56 22.92 18.47
C ALA A 2 7.30 21.62 18.83
N GLU A 3 7.26 21.21 20.09
CA GLU A 3 7.96 20.00 20.58
C GLU A 3 7.17 18.71 20.25
N PHE A 4 5.88 18.83 19.94
CA PHE A 4 4.99 17.72 19.60
C PHE A 4 3.84 18.19 18.70
N GLN A 5 3.21 17.23 18.01
CA GLN A 5 1.97 17.42 17.25
C GLN A 5 0.95 16.35 17.65
N THR A 6 -0.29 16.76 17.89
CA THR A 6 -1.40 15.84 18.17
C THR A 6 -2.23 15.65 16.91
N LYS A 7 -2.53 14.40 16.56
CA LYS A 7 -3.40 14.03 15.45
C LYS A 7 -4.36 12.93 15.88
N ASN A 8 -5.54 12.91 15.25
CA ASN A 8 -6.52 11.85 15.44
C ASN A 8 -6.19 10.66 14.53
N ILE A 9 -6.44 9.45 15.04
CA ILE A 9 -6.36 8.20 14.29
C ILE A 9 -7.73 7.52 14.29
N THR A 10 -8.12 6.95 13.15
CA THR A 10 -9.33 6.12 13.05
C THR A 10 -8.97 4.64 13.15
N TYR A 11 -9.63 3.93 14.07
CA TYR A 11 -9.53 2.48 14.17
C TYR A 11 -10.80 1.81 13.64
N PHE A 12 -10.69 1.01 12.58
CA PHE A 12 -11.82 0.22 12.08
C PHE A 12 -12.02 -1.02 12.95
N LEU A 13 -13.28 -1.34 13.29
CA LEU A 13 -13.58 -2.50 14.12
C LEU A 13 -13.41 -3.85 13.39
N LYS A 14 -13.35 -3.82 12.06
CA LYS A 14 -13.17 -4.99 11.19
C LYS A 14 -12.23 -4.64 10.05
N THR A 15 -11.56 -5.65 9.50
CA THR A 15 -10.72 -5.53 8.30
C THR A 15 -11.54 -5.55 7.00
N GLY A 16 -10.95 -5.07 5.90
CA GLY A 16 -11.40 -5.37 4.54
C GLY A 16 -12.21 -4.29 3.83
N VAL A 17 -12.80 -4.68 2.70
CA VAL A 17 -13.30 -3.78 1.65
C VAL A 17 -14.38 -2.79 2.09
N SER A 18 -15.15 -3.10 3.13
CA SER A 18 -16.18 -2.20 3.68
C SER A 18 -15.63 -0.88 4.18
N ASN A 19 -14.34 -0.82 4.49
CA ASN A 19 -13.69 0.39 4.99
C ASN A 19 -13.16 1.30 3.89
N THR A 20 -13.17 0.85 2.62
CA THR A 20 -12.47 1.51 1.50
C THR A 20 -12.87 2.97 1.36
N ASP A 21 -14.17 3.26 1.29
CA ASP A 21 -14.63 4.62 1.03
C ASP A 21 -14.31 5.55 2.22
N LYS A 22 -14.37 5.03 3.46
CA LYS A 22 -13.97 5.80 4.65
C LYS A 22 -12.45 6.03 4.70
N ALA A 23 -11.65 5.03 4.36
CA ALA A 23 -10.19 5.16 4.27
C ALA A 23 -9.79 6.21 3.22
N ILE A 24 -10.47 6.24 2.06
CA ILE A 24 -10.25 7.25 1.02
C ILE A 24 -10.65 8.65 1.52
N SER A 25 -11.79 8.79 2.19
CA SER A 25 -12.18 10.07 2.80
C SER A 25 -11.14 10.59 3.80
N LEU A 26 -10.65 9.72 4.70
CA LEU A 26 -9.61 10.10 5.67
C LEU A 26 -8.28 10.45 4.99
N ALA A 27 -7.96 9.80 3.88
CA ALA A 27 -6.79 10.13 3.06
C ALA A 27 -6.91 11.52 2.43
N VAL A 28 -8.09 11.86 1.87
CA VAL A 28 -8.37 13.19 1.32
C VAL A 28 -8.25 14.25 2.41
N ASP A 29 -8.85 14.01 3.58
CA ASP A 29 -8.77 14.93 4.73
C ASP A 29 -7.30 15.15 5.15
N ARG A 30 -6.49 14.09 5.19
CA ARG A 30 -5.08 14.20 5.54
C ARG A 30 -4.30 14.99 4.50
N VAL A 31 -4.51 14.75 3.21
CA VAL A 31 -3.81 15.46 2.13
C VAL A 31 -4.19 16.93 2.07
N ALA A 32 -5.41 17.29 2.45
CA ALA A 32 -5.88 18.68 2.51
C ALA A 32 -5.09 19.56 3.50
N GLU A 33 -4.32 18.97 4.41
CA GLU A 33 -3.39 19.72 5.27
C GLU A 33 -2.19 20.33 4.50
N GLY A 34 -1.95 19.91 3.25
CA GLY A 34 -1.13 20.64 2.27
C GLY A 34 0.36 20.27 2.19
N ASP A 35 0.84 19.33 3.01
CA ASP A 35 2.24 18.89 3.05
C ASP A 35 2.52 17.58 2.26
N ILE A 36 1.51 17.03 1.59
CA ILE A 36 1.61 15.77 0.83
C ILE A 36 1.10 15.99 -0.59
N THR A 37 1.92 15.65 -1.58
CA THR A 37 1.59 15.77 -3.01
C THR A 37 1.62 14.44 -3.75
N LYS A 38 1.96 13.34 -3.07
CA LYS A 38 2.02 11.99 -3.65
C LYS A 38 1.25 10.98 -2.81
N VAL A 39 0.41 10.20 -3.47
CA VAL A 39 -0.41 9.15 -2.88
C VAL A 39 -0.07 7.82 -3.55
N VAL A 40 0.36 6.83 -2.77
CA VAL A 40 0.60 5.47 -3.25
C VAL A 40 -0.56 4.59 -2.81
N VAL A 41 -1.10 3.74 -3.70
CA VAL A 41 -2.26 2.89 -3.38
C VAL A 41 -2.08 1.47 -3.87
N ALA A 42 -2.25 0.49 -2.98
CA ALA A 42 -2.31 -0.92 -3.36
C ALA A 42 -3.60 -1.23 -4.10
N THR A 43 -3.51 -1.92 -5.24
CA THR A 43 -4.69 -2.35 -5.97
C THR A 43 -4.46 -3.64 -6.74
N SER A 44 -5.16 -4.72 -6.37
CA SER A 44 -5.00 -6.02 -7.01
C SER A 44 -5.81 -6.15 -8.32
N SER A 45 -7.07 -5.72 -8.33
CA SER A 45 -7.94 -5.70 -9.52
C SER A 45 -7.83 -4.40 -10.33
N GLY A 46 -7.22 -3.35 -9.79
CA GLY A 46 -7.23 -2.00 -10.34
C GLY A 46 -8.36 -1.09 -9.83
N ASP A 47 -9.41 -1.63 -9.19
CA ASP A 47 -10.59 -0.82 -8.83
C ASP A 47 -10.29 0.20 -7.72
N THR A 48 -9.56 -0.20 -6.67
CA THR A 48 -9.17 0.71 -5.59
C THR A 48 -8.28 1.83 -6.10
N GLY A 49 -7.36 1.55 -7.03
CA GLY A 49 -6.52 2.58 -7.64
C GLY A 49 -7.33 3.59 -8.45
N LEU A 50 -8.37 3.15 -9.17
CA LEU A 50 -9.29 4.05 -9.88
C LEU A 50 -10.11 4.90 -8.92
N LYS A 51 -10.62 4.31 -7.82
CA LYS A 51 -11.35 5.06 -6.79
C LYS A 51 -10.49 6.15 -6.14
N VAL A 52 -9.24 5.83 -5.81
CA VAL A 52 -8.30 6.80 -5.23
C VAL A 52 -7.95 7.87 -6.25
N PHE A 53 -7.67 7.50 -7.50
CA PHE A 53 -7.46 8.48 -8.57
C PHE A 53 -8.64 9.45 -8.70
N GLU A 54 -9.86 8.95 -8.75
CA GLU A 54 -11.08 9.77 -8.84
C GLU A 54 -11.21 10.74 -7.65
N ALA A 55 -10.87 10.29 -6.43
CA ALA A 55 -10.92 11.13 -5.22
C ALA A 55 -9.90 12.28 -5.23
N PHE A 56 -8.84 12.18 -6.02
CA PHE A 56 -7.77 13.19 -6.11
C PHE A 56 -7.68 13.89 -7.48
N LYS A 57 -8.56 13.57 -8.44
CA LYS A 57 -8.45 14.02 -9.84
C LYS A 57 -8.43 15.55 -10.02
N ASP A 58 -9.11 16.28 -9.14
CA ASP A 58 -9.25 17.74 -9.18
C ASP A 58 -8.23 18.44 -8.26
N THR A 59 -7.17 17.72 -7.87
CA THR A 59 -6.10 18.21 -6.98
C THR A 59 -4.73 18.12 -7.68
N ASN A 60 -3.71 18.75 -7.10
CA ASN A 60 -2.32 18.65 -7.59
C ASN A 60 -1.60 17.36 -7.13
N VAL A 61 -2.34 16.38 -6.61
CA VAL A 61 -1.79 15.18 -6.00
C VAL A 61 -1.56 14.11 -7.06
N SER A 62 -0.34 13.58 -7.11
CA SER A 62 -0.01 12.45 -7.98
C SER A 62 -0.42 11.13 -7.31
N VAL A 63 -1.29 10.36 -7.94
CA VAL A 63 -1.67 9.02 -7.49
C VAL A 63 -0.82 7.97 -8.20
N VAL A 64 -0.23 7.06 -7.42
CA VAL A 64 0.64 5.97 -7.85
C VAL A 64 0.01 4.63 -7.45
N PRO A 65 -0.79 4.02 -8.34
CA PRO A 65 -1.32 2.69 -8.13
C PRO A 65 -0.22 1.62 -8.22
N VAL A 66 -0.19 0.72 -7.25
CA VAL A 66 0.74 -0.42 -7.20
C VAL A 66 -0.07 -1.71 -7.30
N VAL A 67 0.16 -2.45 -8.39
CA VAL A 67 -0.52 -3.72 -8.66
C VAL A 67 0.35 -4.91 -8.28
N LEU A 68 -0.28 -6.08 -8.21
CA LEU A 68 0.43 -7.33 -7.97
C LEU A 68 1.32 -7.68 -9.16
N ASN A 69 2.38 -8.46 -8.89
CA ASN A 69 3.29 -8.94 -9.93
C ASN A 69 2.56 -9.68 -11.07
N ALA A 70 3.23 -9.76 -12.24
CA ALA A 70 2.67 -10.34 -13.46
C ALA A 70 2.25 -11.82 -13.33
N GLY A 71 2.85 -12.57 -12.40
CA GLY A 71 2.49 -13.96 -12.11
C GLY A 71 1.26 -14.12 -11.21
N SER A 72 0.65 -13.03 -10.74
CA SER A 72 -0.54 -13.10 -9.90
C SER A 72 -1.78 -13.49 -10.71
N LYS A 73 -2.73 -14.21 -10.08
CA LYS A 73 -4.03 -14.54 -10.70
C LYS A 73 -4.80 -13.33 -11.24
N TYR A 74 -4.54 -12.14 -10.72
CA TYR A 74 -5.18 -10.90 -11.15
C TYR A 74 -4.58 -10.38 -12.48
N SER A 75 -3.31 -10.66 -12.73
CA SER A 75 -2.55 -10.20 -13.90
C SER A 75 -2.48 -11.20 -15.05
N LEU A 76 -3.01 -12.41 -14.87
CA LEU A 76 -3.18 -13.38 -15.95
C LEU A 76 -4.15 -12.85 -17.04
N PRO A 77 -4.19 -13.44 -18.25
CA PRO A 77 -5.01 -12.94 -19.35
C PRO A 77 -6.49 -12.67 -19.00
N ASP A 78 -7.11 -13.54 -18.19
CA ASP A 78 -8.51 -13.41 -17.75
C ASP A 78 -8.69 -12.71 -16.40
N GLY A 79 -7.58 -12.29 -15.78
CA GLY A 79 -7.54 -11.66 -14.47
C GLY A 79 -8.19 -10.27 -14.46
N GLU A 80 -8.71 -9.89 -13.28
CA GLU A 80 -9.43 -8.62 -13.09
C GLU A 80 -8.55 -7.39 -13.44
N TRP A 81 -7.25 -7.42 -13.11
CA TRP A 81 -6.33 -6.35 -13.46
C TRP A 81 -6.16 -6.21 -14.97
N THR A 82 -5.96 -7.31 -15.70
CA THR A 82 -5.81 -7.28 -17.16
C THR A 82 -7.01 -6.64 -17.85
N LYS A 83 -8.22 -6.90 -17.34
CA LYS A 83 -9.46 -6.28 -17.83
C LYS A 83 -9.51 -4.78 -17.52
N ASN A 84 -9.16 -4.39 -16.29
CA ASN A 84 -9.20 -3.02 -15.84
C ASN A 84 -8.02 -2.16 -16.35
N LYS A 85 -6.90 -2.76 -16.77
CA LYS A 85 -5.73 -2.06 -17.32
C LYS A 85 -6.12 -1.16 -18.50
N LYS A 86 -7.07 -1.59 -19.34
CA LYS A 86 -7.61 -0.77 -20.44
C LYS A 86 -8.20 0.57 -19.96
N LYS A 87 -8.73 0.65 -18.73
CA LYS A 87 -9.21 1.91 -18.14
C LYS A 87 -8.04 2.82 -17.75
N TYR A 88 -6.98 2.24 -17.18
CA TYR A 88 -5.75 2.97 -16.85
C TYR A 88 -5.12 3.55 -18.12
N ASP A 89 -4.99 2.74 -19.17
CA ASP A 89 -4.43 3.17 -20.45
C ASP A 89 -5.25 4.33 -21.06
N ARG A 90 -6.59 4.25 -21.05
CA ARG A 90 -7.47 5.32 -21.54
C ARG A 90 -7.35 6.62 -20.75
N LEU A 91 -7.10 6.52 -19.45
CA LEU A 91 -6.95 7.66 -18.55
C LEU A 91 -5.51 8.17 -18.48
N GLY A 92 -4.55 7.53 -19.18
CA GLY A 92 -3.13 7.85 -19.09
C GLY A 92 -2.52 7.58 -17.71
N LEU A 93 -3.15 6.72 -16.90
CA LEU A 93 -2.70 6.42 -15.54
C LEU A 93 -1.52 5.47 -15.58
N LYS A 94 -0.40 5.93 -15.05
CA LYS A 94 0.75 5.09 -14.77
C LYS A 94 0.48 4.20 -13.55
N TYR A 95 1.14 3.07 -13.49
CA TYR A 95 1.06 2.14 -12.37
C TYR A 95 2.41 1.44 -12.17
N VAL A 96 2.64 0.92 -10.97
CA VAL A 96 3.79 0.09 -10.63
C VAL A 96 3.37 -1.37 -10.65
N GLN A 97 4.12 -2.20 -11.37
CA GLN A 97 3.98 -3.66 -11.35
C GLN A 97 5.36 -4.30 -11.24
N GLY A 98 5.60 -5.04 -10.16
CA GLY A 98 6.92 -5.59 -9.88
C GLY A 98 6.89 -6.65 -8.79
N ILE A 99 8.08 -7.06 -8.37
CA ILE A 99 8.26 -8.00 -7.26
C ILE A 99 7.78 -7.34 -5.96
N HIS A 100 7.06 -8.06 -5.10
CA HIS A 100 6.70 -7.50 -3.81
C HIS A 100 7.89 -7.57 -2.85
N THR A 101 8.23 -6.44 -2.24
CA THR A 101 9.43 -6.23 -1.41
C THR A 101 9.65 -7.30 -0.34
N PHE A 102 8.62 -7.70 0.41
CA PHE A 102 8.73 -8.71 1.47
C PHE A 102 8.47 -10.14 0.96
N SER A 103 8.78 -10.41 -0.31
CA SER A 103 8.64 -11.75 -0.88
C SER A 103 9.77 -12.07 -1.87
N GLY A 104 9.57 -11.85 -3.16
CA GLY A 104 10.53 -12.20 -4.20
C GLY A 104 10.91 -13.67 -4.17
N ILE A 105 12.21 -13.94 -4.30
CA ILE A 105 12.75 -15.30 -4.30
C ILE A 105 12.53 -16.03 -2.98
N GLU A 106 12.41 -15.32 -1.85
CA GLU A 106 12.16 -15.95 -0.55
C GLU A 106 10.83 -16.70 -0.51
N ARG A 107 9.84 -16.29 -1.32
CA ARG A 107 8.60 -17.06 -1.45
C ARG A 107 8.84 -18.44 -2.05
N ALA A 108 9.70 -18.56 -3.05
CA ALA A 108 10.09 -19.85 -3.62
C ALA A 108 10.89 -20.68 -2.61
N VAL A 109 11.76 -20.02 -1.81
CA VAL A 109 12.51 -20.67 -0.73
C VAL A 109 11.54 -21.28 0.30
N LYS A 110 10.55 -20.50 0.76
CA LYS A 110 9.52 -20.96 1.69
C LYS A 110 8.74 -22.14 1.12
N SER A 111 8.29 -22.07 -0.13
CA SER A 111 7.52 -23.16 -0.76
C SER A 111 8.32 -24.45 -0.94
N ARG A 112 9.63 -24.36 -1.23
CA ARG A 112 10.46 -25.53 -1.49
C ARG A 112 11.01 -26.18 -0.22
N TRP A 113 11.40 -25.39 0.76
CA TRP A 113 12.12 -25.87 1.95
C TRP A 113 11.37 -25.63 3.27
N ASN A 114 10.15 -25.09 3.22
CA ASN A 114 9.33 -24.79 4.40
C ASN A 114 10.07 -23.95 5.46
N THR A 115 10.81 -22.93 5.01
CA THR A 115 11.60 -22.01 5.84
C THR A 115 11.25 -20.56 5.54
N ALA A 116 11.81 -19.60 6.29
CA ALA A 116 11.62 -18.16 6.08
C ALA A 116 12.98 -17.45 6.02
N GLY A 117 13.08 -16.45 5.14
CA GLY A 117 14.21 -15.52 5.09
C GLY A 117 13.91 -14.19 5.78
N PRO A 118 14.90 -13.30 5.87
CA PRO A 118 14.74 -12.00 6.54
C PRO A 118 13.60 -11.15 5.98
N ALA A 119 13.38 -11.13 4.65
CA ALA A 119 12.35 -10.28 4.06
C ALA A 119 10.93 -10.75 4.44
N LEU A 120 10.70 -12.07 4.42
CA LEU A 120 9.44 -12.65 4.90
C LEU A 120 9.22 -12.39 6.40
N LEU A 121 10.27 -12.52 7.22
CA LEU A 121 10.18 -12.26 8.66
C LEU A 121 9.83 -10.81 8.98
N ILE A 122 10.46 -9.84 8.30
CA ILE A 122 10.12 -8.41 8.44
C ILE A 122 8.66 -8.17 8.03
N GLY A 123 8.24 -8.77 6.92
CA GLY A 123 6.85 -8.72 6.47
C GLY A 123 5.88 -9.21 7.54
N ASP A 124 6.11 -10.40 8.09
CA ASP A 124 5.25 -10.98 9.13
C ASP A 124 5.27 -10.15 10.42
N ALA A 125 6.42 -9.57 10.81
CA ALA A 125 6.52 -8.67 11.95
C ALA A 125 5.68 -7.38 11.76
N LEU A 126 5.68 -6.78 10.56
CA LEU A 126 4.84 -5.62 10.27
C LEU A 126 3.35 -5.93 10.35
N LYS A 127 2.96 -7.17 10.03
CA LYS A 127 1.56 -7.60 10.09
C LYS A 127 1.02 -7.74 11.51
N LEU A 128 1.88 -7.69 12.54
CA LEU A 128 1.44 -7.52 13.93
C LEU A 128 0.55 -6.27 14.10
N SER A 129 0.74 -5.25 13.25
CA SER A 129 -0.14 -4.08 13.21
C SER A 129 -1.44 -4.34 12.43
N CYS A 130 -1.34 -4.93 11.23
CA CYS A 130 -2.37 -5.57 10.40
C CYS A 130 -1.80 -5.87 9.00
N GLU A 131 -2.52 -6.62 8.16
CA GLU A 131 -2.10 -6.90 6.77
C GLU A 131 -1.85 -5.63 5.95
N GLY A 132 -2.78 -4.66 6.00
CA GLY A 132 -2.62 -3.38 5.30
C GLY A 132 -1.39 -2.60 5.77
N PHE A 133 -1.00 -2.70 7.04
CA PHE A 133 0.19 -1.99 7.54
C PHE A 133 1.47 -2.47 6.84
N LYS A 134 1.65 -3.79 6.73
CA LYS A 134 2.75 -4.40 5.97
C LYS A 134 2.68 -4.01 4.50
N VAL A 135 1.49 -4.07 3.89
CA VAL A 135 1.32 -3.74 2.47
C VAL A 135 1.67 -2.28 2.19
N CYS A 136 1.32 -1.33 3.07
CA CYS A 136 1.73 0.07 2.92
C CYS A 136 3.26 0.21 2.85
N VAL A 137 4.00 -0.43 3.75
CA VAL A 137 5.48 -0.40 3.71
C VAL A 137 6.00 -1.05 2.41
N GLU A 138 5.43 -2.19 2.02
CA GLU A 138 5.83 -2.92 0.81
C GLU A 138 5.67 -2.09 -0.47
N ILE A 139 4.49 -1.52 -0.69
CA ILE A 139 4.19 -0.77 -1.92
C ILE A 139 4.94 0.57 -1.97
N THR A 140 5.29 1.14 -0.82
CA THR A 140 6.13 2.35 -0.76
C THR A 140 7.51 2.05 -1.34
N VAL A 141 8.13 0.94 -0.93
CA VAL A 141 9.44 0.53 -1.44
C VAL A 141 9.35 0.19 -2.93
N MET A 142 8.30 -0.53 -3.36
CA MET A 142 8.09 -0.82 -4.78
C MET A 142 7.94 0.45 -5.64
N ALA A 143 7.21 1.45 -5.14
CA ALA A 143 7.04 2.73 -5.82
C ALA A 143 8.35 3.53 -5.87
N CYS A 144 9.15 3.47 -4.80
CA CYS A 144 10.45 4.12 -4.71
C CYS A 144 11.45 3.51 -5.70
N ASP A 145 11.59 2.18 -5.69
CA ASP A 145 12.46 1.44 -6.61
C ASP A 145 12.05 1.61 -8.09
N SER A 146 10.76 1.92 -8.34
CA SER A 146 10.24 2.20 -9.69
C SER A 146 10.35 3.68 -10.09
N GLY A 147 10.90 4.55 -9.23
CA GLY A 147 11.11 5.97 -9.52
C GLY A 147 9.86 6.85 -9.48
N PHE A 148 8.75 6.38 -8.89
CA PHE A 148 7.53 7.17 -8.75
C PHE A 148 7.55 8.07 -7.49
N VAL A 149 8.25 7.62 -6.46
CA VAL A 149 8.53 8.37 -5.24
C VAL A 149 10.03 8.29 -4.93
N SER A 150 10.50 9.13 -4.02
CA SER A 150 11.90 9.27 -3.63
C SER A 150 12.03 9.46 -2.11
N PRO A 151 13.23 9.27 -1.53
CA PRO A 151 13.44 9.49 -0.09
C PRO A 151 13.22 10.92 0.40
N ASP A 152 13.14 11.90 -0.50
CA ASP A 152 12.85 13.30 -0.18
C ASP A 152 11.33 13.60 -0.11
N ASP A 153 10.49 12.64 -0.53
CA ASP A 153 9.04 12.80 -0.53
C ASP A 153 8.43 12.48 0.85
N LYS A 154 7.34 13.18 1.17
CA LYS A 154 6.37 12.79 2.19
C LYS A 154 5.15 12.19 1.47
N VAL A 155 4.89 10.90 1.69
CA VAL A 155 3.92 10.14 0.87
C VAL A 155 2.78 9.62 1.73
N LEU A 156 1.55 9.78 1.26
CA LEU A 156 0.40 9.08 1.85
C LEU A 156 0.22 7.73 1.15
N VAL A 157 0.01 6.66 1.93
CA VAL A 157 -0.02 5.30 1.41
C VAL A 157 -1.28 4.60 1.85
N LEU A 158 -2.08 4.12 0.89
CA LEU A 158 -3.33 3.40 1.12
C LEU A 158 -3.17 1.92 0.76
N SER A 159 -3.63 1.04 1.64
CA SER A 159 -3.76 -0.39 1.34
C SER A 159 -4.80 -1.06 2.25
N GLY A 160 -4.98 -2.37 2.11
CA GLY A 160 -5.92 -3.07 2.98
C GLY A 160 -5.80 -4.58 3.00
N THR A 161 -6.70 -5.20 3.75
CA THR A 161 -6.74 -6.65 3.97
C THR A 161 -7.62 -7.33 2.93
N GLY A 162 -7.04 -8.24 2.13
CA GLY A 162 -7.75 -9.03 1.12
C GLY A 162 -8.17 -8.22 -0.12
N ARG A 163 -9.15 -7.32 0.02
CA ARG A 163 -9.58 -6.37 -1.02
C ARG A 163 -9.90 -5.00 -0.41
N GLY A 164 -9.78 -3.96 -1.23
CA GLY A 164 -10.08 -2.59 -0.82
C GLY A 164 -8.95 -1.95 -0.01
N SER A 165 -9.30 -0.91 0.73
CA SER A 165 -8.38 -0.19 1.60
C SER A 165 -8.95 -0.10 3.02
N ASP A 166 -8.16 -0.46 4.03
CA ASP A 166 -8.51 -0.32 5.45
C ASP A 166 -7.38 0.31 6.28
N THR A 167 -6.23 0.58 5.66
CA THR A 167 -5.05 1.12 6.31
C THR A 167 -4.48 2.28 5.50
N VAL A 168 -4.20 3.39 6.18
CA VAL A 168 -3.63 4.59 5.57
C VAL A 168 -2.51 5.12 6.46
N LEU A 169 -1.31 5.23 5.89
CA LEU A 169 -0.09 5.67 6.57
C LEU A 169 0.52 6.90 5.87
N VAL A 170 1.26 7.71 6.62
CA VAL A 170 2.20 8.69 6.05
C VAL A 170 3.60 8.11 6.20
N VAL A 171 4.35 8.05 5.10
CA VAL A 171 5.63 7.35 5.02
C VAL A 171 6.66 8.23 4.32
N LYS A 172 7.87 8.29 4.88
CA LYS A 172 9.08 8.70 4.17
C LYS A 172 9.64 7.49 3.43
N PRO A 173 9.66 7.47 2.09
CA PRO A 173 10.15 6.31 1.32
C PRO A 173 11.64 6.04 1.52
N ALA A 174 12.05 4.81 1.20
CA ALA A 174 13.44 4.42 0.98
C ALA A 174 13.50 3.37 -0.14
N TYR A 175 14.66 3.24 -0.78
CA TYR A 175 14.91 2.16 -1.73
C TYR A 175 15.03 0.82 -1.00
N SER A 176 14.81 -0.29 -1.70
CA SER A 176 14.99 -1.63 -1.10
C SER A 176 16.41 -1.87 -0.61
N SER A 177 17.42 -1.33 -1.30
CA SER A 177 18.83 -1.41 -0.91
C SER A 177 19.17 -0.64 0.37
N SER A 178 18.35 0.34 0.74
CA SER A 178 18.48 1.16 1.94
C SER A 178 17.21 1.10 2.81
N PHE A 179 16.57 -0.08 2.83
CA PHE A 179 15.23 -0.29 3.39
C PHE A 179 15.02 0.31 4.79
N PHE A 180 16.02 0.22 5.66
CA PHE A 180 15.94 0.69 7.05
C PHE A 180 16.01 2.22 7.21
N ASP A 181 16.16 2.98 6.13
CA ASP A 181 16.02 4.44 6.11
C ASP A 181 14.54 4.90 5.95
N LEU A 182 13.64 3.96 5.68
CA LEU A 182 12.19 4.19 5.59
C LEU A 182 11.65 4.56 6.97
N ALA A 183 10.78 5.58 7.02
CA ALA A 183 10.13 5.98 8.26
C ALA A 183 8.61 6.00 8.11
N ILE A 184 7.91 5.32 9.02
CA ILE A 184 6.46 5.44 9.19
C ILE A 184 6.23 6.64 10.10
N GLN A 185 5.71 7.74 9.55
CA GLN A 185 5.63 9.02 10.24
C GLN A 185 4.28 9.21 10.93
N GLU A 186 3.18 8.78 10.30
CA GLU A 186 1.83 8.95 10.84
C GLU A 186 0.97 7.74 10.49
N ILE A 187 0.01 7.42 11.37
CA ILE A 187 -1.03 6.41 11.11
C ILE A 187 -2.36 7.15 11.06
N VAL A 188 -2.97 7.24 9.87
CA VAL A 188 -4.24 7.94 9.66
C VAL A 188 -5.40 7.04 10.03
N CYS A 189 -5.37 5.79 9.55
CA CYS A 189 -6.29 4.76 9.99
C CYS A 189 -5.73 3.36 9.83
N LYS A 190 -6.25 2.43 10.62
CA LYS A 190 -6.02 0.99 10.46
C LYS A 190 -7.13 0.19 11.14
N PRO A 191 -7.34 -1.10 10.82
CA PRO A 191 -8.19 -1.96 11.63
C PRO A 191 -7.61 -2.19 13.04
N MET A 192 -8.51 -2.42 14.00
CA MET A 192 -8.20 -3.17 15.21
C MET A 192 -8.07 -4.63 14.80
N THR A 193 -6.98 -5.28 15.21
CA THR A 193 -6.72 -6.68 14.91
C THR A 193 -6.50 -7.42 16.22
N ASP A 194 -7.08 -8.61 16.32
CA ASP A 194 -6.78 -9.57 17.40
C ASP A 194 -5.54 -10.43 17.05
N GLY A 195 -4.69 -9.94 16.14
CA GLY A 195 -3.59 -10.68 15.54
C GLY A 195 -3.98 -11.46 14.28
N ILE A 196 -2.96 -11.99 13.60
CA ILE A 196 -3.17 -12.87 12.45
C ILE A 196 -3.49 -14.27 13.00
N LYS A 197 -4.72 -14.74 12.79
CA LYS A 197 -5.01 -16.16 13.03
C LYS A 197 -4.26 -16.97 11.98
N HIS A 198 -3.27 -17.75 12.41
CA HIS A 198 -2.37 -18.55 11.57
C HIS A 198 -3.06 -19.66 10.74
N ASP A 199 -4.39 -19.66 10.66
CA ASP A 199 -5.19 -20.68 9.98
C ASP A 199 -5.55 -20.32 8.53
N ALA A 200 -5.15 -19.15 8.04
CA ALA A 200 -5.28 -18.80 6.62
C ALA A 200 -4.00 -19.18 5.86
N ARG A 201 -3.94 -20.44 5.42
CA ARG A 201 -2.98 -20.90 4.40
C ARG A 201 -3.21 -20.22 3.06
#